data_AF-A0A4Q3L519-F1
#
_entry.id   AF-A0A4Q3L519-F1
#
_cell.length_a   1.000
_cell.length_b   1.000
_cell.length_c   1.000
_cell.angle_alpha   90.00
_cell.angle_beta   90.00
_cell.angle_gamma   90.00
#
_symmetry.space_group_name_H-M   'P 1'
#
loop_
_entity.id
_entity.type
_entity.pdbx_description
1 polymer ?
#
loop_
_entity_poly.entity_id
_entity_poly.type
_entity_poly.pdbx_seq_one_letter_code
_entity_poly.pdbx_strand_id
1 'polypeptide(L)'
;MPSRQRFVVVGVLALAALLGLVLSHGLQWALQSYGVVDPTPFGLRDLPLSSLAAYTAALGAGILILRVSSTRQLAGEIVEELARVSWPSRQETGNATMVVIVAVLVCSAYLGLFDAVWLWLTNMVLGVRAPTPG
;
A
#
# COMPACT_ATOMS: atom_id res chain seq x y z
N MET A 1 8.36 23.32 22.24
CA MET A 1 7.97 22.75 20.92
C MET A 1 8.91 21.64 20.37
N PRO A 2 9.40 20.63 21.14
CA PRO A 2 10.33 19.61 20.60
C PRO A 2 9.71 18.24 20.20
N SER A 3 8.44 17.95 20.51
CA SER A 3 7.87 16.61 20.29
C SER A 3 7.54 16.30 18.82
N ARG A 4 7.04 17.29 18.07
CA ARG A 4 6.61 17.11 16.66
C ARG A 4 7.78 16.86 15.70
N GLN A 5 8.93 17.48 15.98
CA GLN A 5 10.14 17.32 15.17
C GLN A 5 10.65 15.87 15.14
N ARG A 6 10.44 15.12 16.23
CA ARG A 6 10.85 13.71 16.31
C ARG A 6 10.06 12.84 15.32
N PHE A 7 8.77 13.09 15.14
CA PHE A 7 7.94 12.33 14.19
C PHE A 7 8.35 12.57 12.74
N VAL A 8 8.69 13.81 12.38
CA VAL A 8 9.19 14.14 11.03
C VAL A 8 10.53 13.46 10.76
N VAL A 9 11.47 13.51 11.71
CA VAL A 9 12.77 12.85 11.58
C VAL A 9 12.62 11.34 11.45
N VAL A 10 11.81 10.70 12.30
CA VAL A 10 11.55 9.26 12.23
C VAL A 10 10.87 8.89 10.91
N GLY A 11 9.90 9.67 10.44
CA GLY A 11 9.21 9.44 9.17
C GLY A 11 10.14 9.50 7.96
N VAL A 12 11.00 10.51 7.89
CA VAL A 12 11.96 10.64 6.78
C VAL A 12 13.05 9.56 6.84
N LEU A 13 13.53 9.19 8.03
CA LEU A 13 14.47 8.09 8.17
C LEU A 13 13.85 6.75 7.77
N ALA A 14 12.58 6.50 8.14
CA ALA A 14 11.86 5.31 7.70
C ALA A 14 11.66 5.29 6.19
N LEU A 15 11.31 6.42 5.58
CA LEU A 15 11.20 6.55 4.11
C LEU A 15 12.55 6.32 3.42
N ALA A 16 13.65 6.87 3.97
CA ALA A 16 14.99 6.65 3.46
C ALA A 16 15.41 5.18 3.56
N ALA A 17 15.04 4.48 4.64
CA ALA A 17 15.26 3.05 4.79
C ALA A 17 14.44 2.22 3.78
N LEU A 18 13.16 2.57 3.58
CA LEU A 18 12.31 1.92 2.56
C LEU A 18 12.86 2.15 1.14
N LEU A 19 13.28 3.38 0.82
CA LEU A 19 13.93 3.68 -0.45
C LEU A 19 15.24 2.90 -0.60
N GLY A 20 16.02 2.77 0.46
CA GLY A 20 17.22 1.92 0.49
C GLY A 20 16.91 0.45 0.21
N LEU A 21 15.81 -0.09 0.75
CA LEU A 21 15.35 -1.45 0.47
C LEU A 21 14.92 -1.63 -0.99
N VAL A 22 14.19 -0.67 -1.54
CA VAL A 22 13.76 -0.71 -2.95
C VAL A 22 14.96 -0.58 -3.89
N LEU A 23 15.88 0.34 -3.57
CA LEU A 23 17.08 0.58 -4.37
C LEU A 23 18.03 -0.62 -4.33
N SER A 24 18.19 -1.28 -3.18
CA SER A 24 19.06 -2.46 -3.06
C SER A 24 18.54 -3.62 -3.93
N HIS A 25 17.22 -3.87 -3.90
CA HIS A 25 16.61 -4.91 -4.74
C HIS A 25 16.66 -4.56 -6.23
N GLY A 26 16.41 -3.30 -6.59
CA GLY A 26 16.50 -2.84 -7.97
C GLY A 26 17.94 -2.90 -8.51
N LEU A 27 18.92 -2.52 -7.70
CA LEU A 27 20.34 -2.56 -8.07
C LEU A 27 20.84 -4.00 -8.20
N GLN A 28 20.44 -4.89 -7.30
CA GLN A 28 20.78 -6.32 -7.36
C GLN A 28 20.19 -6.97 -8.61
N TRP A 29 18.91 -6.70 -8.92
CA TRP A 29 18.28 -7.17 -10.16
C TRP A 29 18.99 -6.63 -11.41
N ALA A 30 19.33 -5.34 -11.43
CA ALA A 30 20.02 -4.71 -12.55
C ALA A 30 21.42 -5.29 -12.76
N LEU A 31 22.22 -5.45 -11.71
CA LEU A 31 23.58 -6.00 -11.78
C LEU A 31 23.58 -7.47 -12.25
N GLN A 32 22.60 -8.26 -11.78
CA GLN A 32 22.40 -9.63 -12.27
C GLN A 32 22.04 -9.67 -13.75
N SER A 33 21.23 -8.72 -14.24
CA SER A 33 20.89 -8.62 -15.66
C SER A 33 22.11 -8.30 -16.55
N TYR A 34 23.14 -7.65 -16.00
CA TYR A 34 24.40 -7.36 -16.71
C TYR A 34 25.51 -8.39 -16.45
N GLY A 35 25.21 -9.49 -15.74
CA GLY A 35 26.15 -10.60 -15.50
C GLY A 35 27.32 -10.26 -14.56
N VAL A 36 27.21 -9.17 -13.79
CA VAL A 36 28.22 -8.79 -12.81
C VAL A 36 28.02 -9.61 -11.55
N VAL A 37 28.99 -10.49 -11.24
CA VAL A 37 28.99 -11.27 -10.00
C VAL A 37 29.37 -10.33 -8.86
N ASP A 38 28.40 -10.02 -8.01
CA ASP A 38 28.62 -9.19 -6.82
C ASP A 38 29.60 -9.88 -5.85
N PRO A 39 30.76 -9.28 -5.54
CA PRO A 39 31.68 -9.85 -4.57
C PRO A 39 31.05 -9.77 -3.17
N THR A 40 31.06 -10.89 -2.45
CA THR A 40 30.63 -10.99 -1.05
C THR A 40 31.86 -10.96 -0.12
N PRO A 41 32.32 -9.79 0.34
CA PRO A 41 33.61 -9.60 1.01
C PRO A 41 33.69 -10.25 2.41
N PHE A 42 32.54 -10.55 3.03
CA PHE A 42 32.48 -11.07 4.40
C PHE A 42 31.99 -12.53 4.50
N GLY A 43 31.84 -13.24 3.39
CA GLY A 43 31.38 -14.64 3.40
C GLY A 43 29.94 -14.86 3.86
N LEU A 44 29.21 -13.79 4.22
CA LEU A 44 27.75 -13.82 4.35
C LEU A 44 27.16 -13.79 2.93
N ARG A 45 26.52 -14.89 2.54
CA ARG A 45 25.95 -15.13 1.20
C ARG A 45 24.90 -14.09 0.78
N ASP A 46 24.32 -13.38 1.74
CA ASP A 46 23.19 -12.47 1.53
C ASP A 46 23.55 -10.98 1.64
N LEU A 47 24.83 -10.62 1.82
CA LEU A 47 25.29 -9.21 1.90
C LEU A 47 26.26 -8.85 0.75
N PRO A 48 25.76 -8.70 -0.50
CA PRO A 48 26.58 -8.21 -1.60
C PRO A 48 27.03 -6.76 -1.35
N LEU A 49 28.23 -6.39 -1.82
CA LEU A 49 28.77 -5.02 -1.69
C LEU A 49 27.83 -3.93 -2.20
N SER A 50 27.07 -4.25 -3.26
CA SER A 50 26.05 -3.40 -3.88
C SER A 50 24.95 -3.03 -2.88
N SER A 51 24.50 -3.97 -2.04
CA SER A 51 23.48 -3.74 -1.01
C SER A 51 23.99 -2.80 0.09
N LEU A 52 25.23 -2.97 0.54
CA LEU A 52 25.83 -2.14 1.58
C LEU A 52 26.06 -0.70 1.08
N ALA A 53 26.52 -0.56 -0.16
CA ALA A 53 26.61 0.74 -0.82
C ALA A 53 25.23 1.41 -0.98
N ALA A 54 24.20 0.64 -1.35
CA ALA A 54 22.83 1.16 -1.47
C ALA A 54 22.27 1.63 -0.12
N TYR A 55 22.44 0.86 0.96
CA TYR A 55 21.97 1.24 2.29
C TYR A 55 22.70 2.48 2.84
N THR A 56 24.03 2.55 2.65
CA THR A 56 24.82 3.71 3.10
C THR A 56 24.48 4.97 2.30
N ALA A 57 24.34 4.86 0.98
CA ALA A 57 23.90 5.96 0.13
C ALA A 57 22.47 6.43 0.48
N ALA A 58 21.55 5.50 0.74
CA ALA A 58 20.17 5.80 1.11
C ALA A 58 20.08 6.50 2.48
N LEU A 59 20.82 6.00 3.48
CA LEU A 59 20.91 6.66 4.79
C LEU A 59 21.54 8.05 4.67
N GLY A 60 22.63 8.19 3.91
CA GLY A 60 23.28 9.47 3.66
C GLY A 60 22.34 10.47 2.98
N ALA A 61 21.63 10.05 1.93
CA ALA A 61 20.65 10.86 1.23
C ALA A 61 19.49 11.27 2.16
N GLY A 62 18.96 10.35 2.97
CA GLY A 62 17.92 10.65 3.95
C GLY A 62 18.34 11.71 4.97
N ILE A 63 19.57 11.63 5.47
CA ILE A 63 20.13 12.63 6.39
C ILE A 63 20.33 13.99 5.70
N LEU A 64 20.79 14.00 4.45
CA LEU A 64 20.95 15.23 3.67
C LEU A 64 19.59 15.90 3.40
N ILE A 65 18.58 15.14 3.02
CA ILE A 65 17.20 15.62 2.82
C ILE A 65 16.66 16.26 4.10
N LEU A 66 16.96 15.68 5.26
CA LEU A 66 16.60 16.24 6.57
C LEU A 66 17.36 17.52 6.95
N ARG A 67 18.54 17.76 6.35
CA ARG A 67 19.28 19.02 6.53
C ARG A 67 18.72 20.17 5.71
N VAL A 68 17.93 19.89 4.66
CA VAL A 68 17.26 20.92 3.87
C VAL A 68 16.09 21.48 4.67
N SER A 69 16.15 22.77 5.02
CA SER A 69 15.12 23.46 5.82
C SER A 69 13.74 23.44 5.15
N SER A 70 13.68 23.53 3.82
CA SER A 70 12.45 23.50 3.03
C SER A 70 11.67 22.20 3.22
N THR A 71 12.32 21.04 3.11
CA THR A 71 11.65 19.73 3.30
C THR A 71 11.08 19.59 4.71
N ARG A 72 11.82 20.06 5.72
CA ARG A 72 11.35 20.02 7.11
C ARG A 72 10.15 20.93 7.34
N GLN A 73 10.10 22.07 6.67
CA GLN A 73 8.97 22.99 6.74
C GLN A 73 7.72 22.37 6.08
N LEU A 74 7.85 21.87 4.85
CA LEU A 74 6.75 21.21 4.12
C LEU A 74 6.17 20.03 4.91
N ALA A 75 7.02 19.18 5.49
CA ALA A 75 6.57 18.08 6.33
C ALA A 75 5.82 18.57 7.58
N GLY A 76 6.23 19.70 8.16
CA GLY A 76 5.52 20.35 9.25
C GLY A 76 4.14 20.85 8.84
N GLU A 77 4.05 21.52 7.69
CA GLU A 77 2.79 22.01 7.11
C GLU A 77 1.81 20.86 6.83
N ILE A 78 2.28 19.75 6.24
CA ILE A 78 1.45 18.55 6.00
C ILE A 78 0.90 18.00 7.32
N VAL A 79 1.71 17.95 8.39
CA VAL A 79 1.25 17.47 9.70
C VAL A 79 0.19 18.41 10.29
N GLU A 80 0.32 19.71 10.08
CA GLU A 80 -0.68 20.69 10.53
C GLU A 80 -1.99 20.57 9.75
N GLU A 81 -1.92 20.36 8.43
CA GLU A 81 -3.11 20.12 7.61
C GLU A 81 -3.78 18.77 7.94
N LEU A 82 -2.99 17.70 8.12
CA LEU A 82 -3.52 16.39 8.56
C LEU A 82 -4.15 16.45 9.95
N ALA A 83 -3.69 17.35 10.83
CA ALA A 83 -4.30 17.57 12.14
C ALA A 83 -5.64 18.33 12.06
N ARG A 84 -5.90 19.04 10.95
CA ARG A 84 -7.20 19.68 10.68
C ARG A 84 -8.20 18.71 10.07
N VAL A 85 -7.75 17.59 9.50
CA VAL A 85 -8.64 16.53 9.02
C VAL A 85 -9.38 15.93 10.21
N SER A 86 -10.70 16.09 10.22
CA SER A 86 -11.57 15.46 11.22
C SER A 86 -11.66 13.97 10.93
N TRP A 87 -10.79 13.17 11.58
CA TRP A 87 -10.86 11.72 11.50
C TRP A 87 -12.13 11.24 12.22
N PRO A 88 -12.99 10.45 11.53
CA PRO A 88 -14.22 9.96 12.13
C PRO A 88 -13.90 9.09 13.36
N SER A 89 -14.76 9.18 14.37
CA SER A 89 -14.62 8.31 15.54
C SER A 89 -14.82 6.84 15.13
N ARG A 90 -14.24 5.89 15.88
CA ARG A 90 -14.38 4.44 15.58
C ARG A 90 -15.86 4.02 15.49
N GLN A 91 -16.73 4.69 16.26
CA GLN A 91 -18.16 4.44 16.27
C GLN A 91 -18.85 4.98 15.01
N GLU A 92 -18.50 6.19 14.55
CA GLU A 92 -19.01 6.74 13.27
C GLU A 92 -18.63 5.86 12.09
N THR A 93 -17.37 5.40 12.02
CA THR A 93 -16.91 4.48 10.97
C THR A 93 -17.68 3.17 11.01
N GLY A 94 -17.89 2.60 12.20
CA GLY A 94 -18.67 1.36 12.36
C GLY A 94 -20.12 1.51 11.92
N ASN A 95 -20.76 2.63 12.27
CA ASN A 95 -22.13 2.93 11.84
C ASN A 95 -22.21 3.09 10.32
N ALA A 96 -21.26 3.80 9.71
CA ALA A 96 -21.19 3.95 8.26
C ALA A 96 -21.02 2.60 7.55
N THR A 97 -20.13 1.72 8.04
CA THR A 97 -19.96 0.37 7.49
C THR A 97 -21.23 -0.47 7.63
N MET A 98 -21.94 -0.38 8.76
CA MET A 98 -23.19 -1.10 8.98
C MET A 98 -24.27 -0.68 7.97
N VAL A 99 -24.40 0.63 7.70
CA VAL A 99 -25.32 1.15 6.67
C VAL A 99 -24.97 0.57 5.29
N VAL A 100 -23.68 0.58 4.93
CA VAL A 100 -23.23 0.02 3.63
C VAL A 100 -23.54 -1.47 3.54
N ILE A 101 -23.31 -2.25 4.60
CA ILE A 101 -23.63 -3.68 4.63
C ILE A 101 -25.12 -3.91 4.38
N VAL A 102 -25.99 -3.16 5.07
CA VAL A 102 -27.44 -3.27 4.89
C VAL A 102 -27.83 -2.90 3.46
N ALA A 103 -27.27 -1.82 2.91
CA ALA A 103 -27.53 -1.41 1.54
C ALA A 103 -27.12 -2.49 0.52
N VAL A 104 -25.94 -3.10 0.69
CA VAL A 104 -25.45 -4.18 -0.17
C VAL A 104 -26.35 -5.41 -0.09
N LEU A 105 -26.82 -5.79 1.11
CA LEU A 105 -27.75 -6.90 1.28
C LEU A 105 -29.08 -6.67 0.57
N VAL A 106 -29.64 -5.46 0.69
CA VAL A 106 -30.89 -5.09 0.00
C VAL A 106 -30.70 -5.12 -1.52
N CYS A 107 -29.62 -4.52 -2.03
CA CYS A 107 -29.30 -4.53 -3.46
C CYS A 107 -29.10 -5.97 -3.97
N SER A 108 -28.38 -6.81 -3.23
CA SER A 108 -28.14 -8.21 -3.60
C SER A 108 -29.42 -9.02 -3.63
N ALA A 109 -30.32 -8.84 -2.65
CA ALA A 109 -31.62 -9.51 -2.63
C ALA A 109 -32.51 -9.08 -3.81
N TYR A 110 -32.52 -7.78 -4.13
CA TYR A 110 -33.27 -7.25 -5.27
C TYR A 110 -32.74 -7.79 -6.60
N LEU A 111 -31.43 -7.73 -6.82
CA LEU A 111 -30.80 -8.25 -8.03
C LEU A 111 -30.99 -9.77 -8.16
N GLY A 112 -30.80 -10.52 -7.08
CA GLY A 112 -31.01 -11.97 -7.08
C GLY A 112 -32.46 -12.37 -7.40
N LEU A 113 -33.45 -11.58 -6.97
CA LEU A 113 -34.84 -11.77 -7.38
C LEU A 113 -35.01 -11.50 -8.87
N PHE A 114 -34.42 -10.42 -9.39
CA PHE A 114 -34.48 -10.10 -10.81
C PHE A 114 -33.84 -11.19 -11.68
N ASP A 115 -32.68 -11.71 -11.26
CA ASP A 115 -32.01 -12.83 -11.92
C ASP A 115 -32.88 -14.09 -11.93
N ALA A 116 -33.57 -14.40 -10.83
CA ALA A 116 -34.48 -15.55 -10.75
C ALA A 116 -35.70 -15.40 -11.68
N VAL A 117 -36.28 -14.19 -11.74
CA VAL A 117 -37.37 -13.88 -12.67
C VAL A 117 -36.90 -14.01 -14.11
N TRP A 118 -35.70 -13.50 -14.42
CA TRP A 118 -35.14 -13.59 -15.76
C TRP A 118 -34.82 -15.03 -16.17
N LEU A 119 -34.32 -15.84 -15.23
CA LEU A 119 -34.11 -17.26 -15.45
C LEU A 119 -35.43 -17.99 -15.75
N TRP A 120 -36.50 -17.70 -15.00
CA TRP A 120 -37.82 -18.26 -15.26
C TRP A 120 -38.35 -17.86 -16.64
N LEU A 121 -38.28 -16.56 -16.99
CA LEU A 121 -38.72 -16.03 -18.28
C LEU A 121 -37.95 -16.63 -19.45
N THR A 122 -36.61 -16.67 -19.35
CA THR A 122 -35.76 -17.20 -20.42
C THR A 122 -35.96 -18.69 -20.61
N ASN A 123 -36.15 -19.48 -19.54
CA ASN A 123 -36.50 -20.90 -19.64
C ASN A 123 -37.85 -21.12 -20.32
N MET A 124 -38.84 -20.26 -20.05
CA MET A 124 -40.16 -20.33 -20.71
C MET A 124 -40.06 -20.02 -22.21
N VAL A 125 -39.30 -18.99 -22.59
CA VAL A 125 -39.18 -18.54 -23.98
C VAL A 125 -38.29 -19.47 -24.81
N LEU A 126 -37.16 -19.91 -24.26
CA LEU A 126 -36.20 -20.76 -24.97
C LEU A 126 -36.57 -22.25 -24.92
N GLY A 127 -37.56 -22.65 -24.12
CA GLY A 127 -38.03 -24.03 -24.03
C GLY A 127 -36.98 -25.03 -23.55
N VAL A 128 -35.89 -24.56 -22.92
CA VAL A 128 -34.83 -25.42 -22.40
C VAL A 128 -35.36 -26.14 -21.15
N ARG A 129 -35.77 -27.40 -21.34
CA ARG A 129 -36.01 -28.35 -20.24
C ARG A 129 -34.66 -28.58 -19.55
N ALA A 130 -34.55 -28.27 -18.25
CA ALA A 130 -33.34 -28.53 -17.47
C ALA A 130 -32.91 -30.01 -17.63
N PRO A 131 -31.60 -30.32 -17.70
CA PRO A 131 -31.13 -31.70 -17.72
C PRO A 131 -31.65 -32.45 -16.48
N THR A 132 -32.28 -33.60 -16.69
CA THR A 132 -32.67 -34.51 -15.61
C THR A 132 -31.42 -34.97 -14.86
N PRO A 133 -31.36 -34.86 -13.52
CA PRO A 133 -30.25 -35.41 -12.77
C PRO A 133 -30.32 -36.94 -12.88
N GLY A 134 -29.32 -37.52 -13.53
CA GLY A 134 -28.98 -38.94 -13.49
C GLY A 134 -27.81 -39.18 -12.56
#